data_AF-A0A2E0J479-F1
#
_entry.id   AF-A0A2E0J479-F1
#
_cell.length_a   1.000
_cell.length_b   1.000
_cell.length_c   1.000
_cell.angle_alpha   90.00
_cell.angle_beta   90.00
_cell.angle_gamma   90.00
#
_symmetry.space_group_name_H-M   'P 1'
#
loop_
_entity.id
_entity.type
_entity.pdbx_description
1 polymer ?
#
loop_
_entity_poly.entity_id
_entity_poly.type
_entity_poly.pdbx_seq_one_letter_code
_entity_poly.pdbx_strand_id
1 'polypeptide(L)'
;MRVLLVDRHSDRLSALRAVISEAGFDVVAVVSEDADLYAAVDRLAPDAVIVGADSPSRDVLEDVATLGEHYPKPLLMLASRDDRHLMARASEAGISAYVMEGLSPALVRSLVDVAMRQWQQMESLKRELAETRETLADRQAINRAKCLLMERSALSEKQAYTRLRKTAMDHGLPLPEIARQLMVRAAAD
;
A
#
# COMPACT_ATOMS: atom_id res chain seq x y z
N MET A 1 8.46 -1.01 18.01
CA MET A 1 7.92 -1.41 16.68
C MET A 1 7.56 -2.87 16.77
N ARG A 2 6.34 -3.21 16.38
CA ARG A 2 5.75 -4.55 16.49
C ARG A 2 6.02 -5.32 15.20
N VAL A 3 6.48 -6.55 15.29
CA VAL A 3 6.84 -7.36 14.13
C VAL A 3 6.14 -8.70 14.19
N LEU A 4 5.54 -9.09 13.07
CA LEU A 4 5.03 -10.44 12.86
C LEU A 4 6.11 -11.28 12.18
N LEU A 5 6.46 -12.43 12.76
CA LEU A 5 7.41 -13.36 12.17
C LEU A 5 6.67 -14.53 11.53
N VAL A 6 6.96 -14.82 10.27
CA VAL A 6 6.49 -16.00 9.54
C VAL A 6 7.66 -16.95 9.36
N ASP A 7 7.54 -18.19 9.84
CA ASP A 7 8.62 -19.20 9.79
C ASP A 7 8.03 -20.62 9.86
N ARG A 8 8.59 -21.59 9.12
CA ARG A 8 8.29 -23.01 9.31
C ARG A 8 9.10 -23.52 10.49
N HIS A 9 8.47 -23.64 11.68
CA HIS A 9 9.01 -24.22 12.92
C HIS A 9 10.40 -24.89 12.80
N SER A 10 11.43 -24.05 12.72
CA SER A 10 12.81 -24.46 12.47
C SER A 10 13.63 -24.33 13.76
N ASP A 11 14.74 -25.05 13.84
CA ASP A 11 15.74 -24.86 14.91
C ASP A 11 16.28 -23.42 14.94
N ARG A 12 16.16 -22.68 13.83
CA ARG A 12 16.60 -21.29 13.66
C ARG A 12 15.59 -20.27 14.19
N LEU A 13 14.31 -20.62 14.36
CA LEU A 13 13.26 -19.71 14.82
C LEU A 13 13.65 -19.02 16.14
N SER A 14 14.16 -19.78 17.10
CA SER A 14 14.60 -19.26 18.40
C SER A 14 15.72 -18.23 18.26
N ALA A 15 16.70 -18.51 17.40
CA ALA A 15 17.82 -17.61 17.14
C ALA A 15 17.36 -16.34 16.40
N LEU A 16 16.49 -16.47 15.39
CA LEU A 16 15.95 -15.34 14.65
C LEU A 16 15.09 -14.45 15.54
N ARG A 17 14.21 -15.03 16.36
CA ARG A 17 13.42 -14.29 17.35
C ARG A 17 14.29 -13.55 18.35
N ALA A 18 15.34 -14.18 18.87
CA ALA A 18 16.29 -13.55 19.78
C ALA A 18 16.96 -12.34 19.12
N VAL A 19 17.47 -12.51 17.89
CA VAL A 19 18.13 -11.44 17.13
C VAL A 19 17.20 -10.27 16.81
N ILE A 20 15.95 -10.55 16.43
CA ILE A 20 14.93 -9.50 16.19
C ILE A 20 14.62 -8.75 17.50
N SER A 21 14.54 -9.47 18.62
CA SER A 21 14.29 -8.88 19.95
C SER A 21 15.47 -8.03 20.42
N GLU A 22 16.71 -8.51 20.25
CA GLU A 22 17.95 -7.78 20.51
C GLU A 22 18.11 -6.55 19.61
N ALA A 23 17.59 -6.63 18.38
CA ALA A 23 17.47 -5.50 17.46
C ALA A 23 16.40 -4.48 17.91
N GLY A 24 15.75 -4.68 19.06
CA GLY A 24 14.80 -3.75 19.68
C GLY A 24 13.40 -3.80 19.09
N PHE A 25 13.06 -4.88 18.40
CA PHE A 25 11.74 -5.10 17.82
C PHE A 25 10.93 -6.09 18.66
N ASP A 26 9.63 -5.84 18.82
CA ASP A 26 8.74 -6.68 19.59
C ASP A 26 8.07 -7.72 18.68
N VAL A 27 8.45 -8.99 18.82
CA VAL A 27 7.88 -10.10 18.04
C VAL A 27 6.53 -10.48 18.65
N VAL A 28 5.45 -9.90 18.10
CA VAL A 28 4.08 -10.02 18.65
C VAL A 28 3.47 -11.41 18.46
N ALA A 29 3.88 -12.10 17.41
CA ALA A 29 3.53 -13.49 17.16
C ALA A 29 4.52 -14.12 16.19
N VAL A 30 4.57 -15.45 16.24
CA VAL A 30 5.17 -16.29 15.21
C VAL A 30 4.04 -17.06 14.56
N VAL A 31 3.93 -16.97 13.25
CA VAL A 31 2.89 -17.60 12.45
C VAL A 31 3.55 -18.61 11.52
N SER A 32 2.97 -19.80 11.41
CA SER A 32 3.45 -20.80 10.45
C SER A 32 3.17 -20.34 9.02
N GLU A 33 3.97 -20.80 8.06
CA GLU A 33 3.73 -20.56 6.63
C GLU A 33 2.35 -21.04 6.15
N ASP A 34 1.81 -22.10 6.74
CA ASP A 34 0.52 -22.68 6.33
C ASP A 34 -0.69 -22.00 7.01
N ALA A 35 -0.48 -20.95 7.79
CA ALA A 35 -1.54 -20.26 8.52
C ALA A 35 -2.07 -19.05 7.75
N ASP A 36 -3.30 -18.65 8.05
CA ASP A 36 -3.92 -17.45 7.47
C ASP A 36 -3.17 -16.18 7.90
N LEU A 37 -2.28 -15.72 7.03
CA LEU A 37 -1.45 -14.55 7.26
C LEU A 37 -2.30 -13.26 7.33
N TYR A 38 -3.36 -13.15 6.53
CA TYR A 38 -4.25 -12.00 6.56
C TYR A 38 -4.95 -11.86 7.89
N ALA A 39 -5.57 -12.93 8.38
CA ALA A 39 -6.26 -12.92 9.67
C ALA A 39 -5.29 -12.61 10.82
N ALA A 40 -4.04 -13.06 10.74
CA ALA A 40 -3.02 -12.72 11.72
C ALA A 40 -2.64 -11.24 11.66
N VAL A 41 -2.43 -10.69 10.46
CA VAL A 41 -2.07 -9.29 10.27
C VAL A 41 -3.21 -8.35 10.66
N ASP A 42 -4.44 -8.65 10.28
CA ASP A 42 -5.62 -7.86 10.63
C ASP A 42 -5.84 -7.82 12.15
N ARG A 43 -5.76 -8.99 12.81
CA ARG A 43 -5.92 -9.09 14.27
C ARG A 43 -4.78 -8.41 15.04
N LEU A 44 -3.54 -8.58 14.59
CA LEU A 44 -2.37 -8.15 15.35
C LEU A 44 -1.89 -6.76 14.97
N ALA A 45 -2.22 -6.25 13.78
CA ALA A 45 -1.77 -4.98 13.24
C ALA A 45 -0.26 -4.72 13.46
N PRO A 46 0.64 -5.62 13.04
CA PRO A 46 2.10 -5.46 13.23
C PRO A 46 2.62 -4.24 12.47
N ASP A 47 3.76 -3.66 12.78
CA ASP A 47 4.36 -2.56 12.01
C ASP A 47 5.17 -3.04 10.80
N ALA A 48 5.66 -4.29 10.85
CA ALA A 48 6.30 -4.96 9.73
C ALA A 48 6.05 -6.47 9.82
N VAL A 49 6.15 -7.15 8.69
CA VAL A 49 6.14 -8.62 8.61
C VAL A 49 7.52 -9.08 8.17
N ILE A 50 8.10 -10.03 8.89
CA ILE A 50 9.38 -10.67 8.55
C ILE A 50 9.10 -12.12 8.22
N VAL A 51 9.54 -12.57 7.06
CA VAL A 51 9.50 -13.96 6.62
C VAL A 51 10.91 -14.54 6.76
N GLY A 52 11.07 -15.55 7.61
CA GLY A 52 12.30 -16.33 7.71
C GLY A 52 12.40 -17.27 6.51
N ALA A 53 13.42 -17.11 5.67
CA ALA A 53 13.56 -17.91 4.47
C ALA A 53 14.63 -19.01 4.65
N ASP A 54 14.14 -20.25 4.80
CA ASP A 54 14.75 -21.45 4.24
C ASP A 54 13.81 -21.96 3.14
N SER A 55 13.80 -21.28 1.99
CA SER A 55 12.90 -21.52 0.84
C SER A 55 11.39 -21.43 1.19
N PRO A 56 10.84 -20.22 1.38
CA PRO A 56 9.40 -20.08 1.62
C PRO A 56 8.64 -20.71 0.46
N SER A 57 7.53 -21.38 0.77
CA SER A 57 6.71 -22.00 -0.25
C SER A 57 6.26 -20.96 -1.28
N ARG A 58 5.96 -21.41 -2.50
CA ARG A 58 5.34 -20.54 -3.50
C ARG A 58 4.08 -19.87 -2.95
N ASP A 59 3.32 -20.61 -2.15
CA ASP A 59 2.07 -20.16 -1.54
C ASP A 59 2.33 -19.01 -0.57
N VAL A 60 3.39 -19.07 0.25
CA VAL A 60 3.76 -17.96 1.15
C VAL A 60 4.14 -16.70 0.38
N LEU A 61 4.87 -16.83 -0.73
CA LEU A 61 5.20 -15.67 -1.56
C LEU A 61 3.95 -15.06 -2.19
N GLU A 62 2.99 -15.88 -2.60
CA GLU A 62 1.70 -15.43 -3.14
C GLU A 62 0.86 -14.76 -2.05
N ASP A 63 0.75 -15.37 -0.86
CA ASP A 63 0.04 -14.81 0.29
C ASP A 63 0.63 -13.46 0.71
N VAL A 64 1.96 -13.36 0.76
CA VAL A 64 2.67 -12.12 1.10
C VAL A 64 2.54 -11.09 -0.02
N ALA A 65 2.53 -11.49 -1.30
CA ALA A 65 2.32 -10.60 -2.44
C ALA A 65 0.93 -9.96 -2.39
N THR A 66 -0.10 -10.80 -2.28
CA THR A 66 -1.49 -10.33 -2.20
C THR A 66 -1.70 -9.53 -0.91
N LEU A 67 -0.96 -9.86 0.17
CA LEU A 67 -0.98 -9.06 1.40
C LEU A 67 -0.39 -7.69 1.12
N GLY A 68 0.75 -7.58 0.43
CA GLY A 68 1.38 -6.30 0.08
C GLY A 68 0.52 -5.38 -0.80
N GLU A 69 -0.46 -5.92 -1.54
CA GLU A 69 -1.44 -5.11 -2.27
C GLU A 69 -2.41 -4.36 -1.33
N HIS A 70 -2.80 -5.00 -0.24
CA HIS A 70 -3.84 -4.51 0.69
C HIS A 70 -3.28 -4.01 2.02
N TYR A 71 -2.03 -4.37 2.30
CA TYR A 71 -1.33 -4.09 3.53
C TYR A 71 -0.17 -3.15 3.23
N PRO A 72 -0.29 -1.86 3.59
CA PRO A 72 0.69 -0.89 3.15
C PRO A 72 2.04 -1.13 3.82
N LYS A 73 2.13 -1.76 5.00
CA LYS A 73 3.36 -1.74 5.80
C LYS A 73 4.47 -2.67 5.25
N PRO A 74 5.74 -2.48 5.67
CA PRO A 74 6.87 -3.24 5.13
C PRO A 74 6.75 -4.75 5.31
N LEU A 75 7.05 -5.47 4.23
CA LEU A 75 7.20 -6.93 4.16
C LEU A 75 8.67 -7.22 3.85
N LEU A 76 9.35 -7.90 4.77
CA LEU A 76 10.75 -8.26 4.64
C LEU A 76 10.89 -9.77 4.55
N MET A 77 11.81 -10.22 3.71
CA MET A 77 12.22 -11.62 3.67
C MET A 77 13.69 -11.73 4.00
N LEU A 78 14.04 -12.59 4.97
CA LEU A 78 15.41 -12.81 5.44
C LEU A 78 15.88 -14.21 5.02
N ALA A 79 16.63 -14.28 3.93
CA ALA A 79 17.16 -15.52 3.38
C ALA A 79 18.56 -15.84 3.90
N SER A 80 18.79 -17.13 4.18
CA SER A 80 20.10 -17.69 4.55
C SER A 80 21.01 -17.98 3.34
N ARG A 81 20.44 -18.02 2.13
CA ARG A 81 21.14 -18.35 0.86
C ARG A 81 20.89 -17.28 -0.20
N ASP A 82 21.89 -17.06 -1.05
CA ASP A 82 21.77 -16.22 -2.27
C ASP A 82 21.01 -16.98 -3.36
N ASP A 83 19.69 -17.06 -3.23
CA ASP A 83 18.79 -17.56 -4.28
C ASP A 83 18.25 -16.37 -5.09
N ARG A 84 18.89 -16.09 -6.22
CA ARG A 84 18.51 -14.97 -7.10
C ARG A 84 17.11 -15.11 -7.68
N HIS A 85 16.64 -16.33 -7.92
CA HIS A 85 15.29 -16.55 -8.43
C HIS A 85 14.26 -16.21 -7.36
N LEU A 86 14.51 -16.61 -6.12
CA LEU A 86 13.67 -16.25 -4.98
C LEU A 86 13.65 -14.73 -4.74
N MET A 87 14.83 -14.08 -4.79
CA MET A 87 14.92 -12.62 -4.63
C MET A 87 14.16 -11.86 -5.72
N ALA A 88 14.27 -12.30 -6.99
CA ALA A 88 13.55 -11.68 -8.10
C ALA A 88 12.03 -11.81 -7.92
N ARG A 89 11.54 -13.02 -7.59
CA ARG A 89 10.11 -13.25 -7.34
C ARG A 89 9.58 -12.43 -6.17
N ALA A 90 10.34 -12.35 -5.08
CA ALA A 90 9.97 -11.54 -3.93
C ALA A 90 9.91 -10.04 -4.29
N SER A 91 10.87 -9.54 -5.08
CA SER A 91 10.84 -8.15 -5.55
C SER A 91 9.66 -7.87 -6.48
N GLU A 92 9.30 -8.80 -7.37
CA GLU A 92 8.11 -8.68 -8.24
C GLU A 92 6.81 -8.65 -7.42
N ALA A 93 6.78 -9.37 -6.31
CA ALA A 93 5.71 -9.35 -5.31
C ALA A 93 5.70 -8.10 -4.41
N GLY A 94 6.62 -7.14 -4.62
CA GLY A 94 6.73 -5.93 -3.79
C GLY A 94 7.34 -6.17 -2.40
N ILE A 95 7.99 -7.32 -2.20
CA ILE A 95 8.63 -7.71 -0.94
C ILE A 95 10.08 -7.24 -0.94
N SER A 96 10.51 -6.59 0.14
CA SER A 96 11.92 -6.24 0.34
C SER A 96 12.69 -7.49 0.79
N ALA A 97 13.28 -8.20 -0.17
CA ALA A 97 14.04 -9.42 0.07
C ALA A 97 15.52 -9.13 0.31
N TYR A 98 16.06 -9.69 1.40
CA TYR A 98 17.46 -9.53 1.79
C TYR A 98 18.10 -10.88 2.09
N VAL A 99 19.29 -11.09 1.55
CA VAL A 99 20.15 -12.23 1.87
C VAL A 99 21.12 -11.77 2.96
N MET A 100 21.22 -12.54 4.05
CA MET A 100 22.15 -12.27 5.14
C MET A 100 22.91 -13.54 5.52
N GLU A 101 24.24 -13.48 5.45
CA GLU A 101 25.10 -14.50 6.06
C GLU A 101 25.12 -14.30 7.58
N GLY A 102 24.40 -15.17 8.29
CA GLY A 102 24.29 -15.14 9.75
C GLY A 102 23.14 -14.27 10.28
N LEU A 103 23.01 -14.20 11.60
CA LEU A 103 21.99 -13.40 12.28
C LEU A 103 22.69 -12.34 13.13
N SER A 104 22.67 -11.09 12.68
CA SER A 104 23.24 -9.95 13.41
C SER A 104 22.13 -8.96 13.80
N PRO A 105 21.94 -8.64 15.09
CA PRO A 105 20.93 -7.68 15.52
C PRO A 105 21.10 -6.30 14.88
N ALA A 106 22.36 -5.85 14.71
CA ALA A 106 22.68 -4.58 14.08
C ALA A 106 22.28 -4.54 12.59
N LEU A 107 22.45 -5.67 11.90
CA LEU A 107 22.09 -5.76 10.49
C LEU A 107 20.58 -5.89 10.31
N VAL A 108 19.89 -6.68 11.15
CA VAL A 108 18.41 -6.75 11.16
C VAL A 108 17.81 -5.36 11.41
N ARG A 109 18.32 -4.61 12.40
CA ARG A 109 17.90 -3.23 12.65
C ARG A 109 18.06 -2.36 11.40
N SER A 110 19.24 -2.42 10.77
CA SER A 110 19.56 -1.60 9.60
C SER A 110 18.68 -1.93 8.40
N LEU A 111 18.40 -3.22 8.14
CA LEU A 111 17.51 -3.65 7.05
C LEU A 111 16.07 -3.19 7.28
N VAL A 112 15.57 -3.33 8.50
CA VAL A 112 14.22 -2.87 8.83
C VAL A 112 14.12 -1.36 8.73
N ASP A 113 15.12 -0.60 9.18
CA ASP A 113 15.15 0.86 9.03
C ASP A 113 15.14 1.29 7.56
N VAL A 114 15.88 0.59 6.69
CA VAL A 114 15.87 0.85 5.24
C VAL A 114 14.49 0.54 4.65
N ALA A 115 13.91 -0.62 4.96
CA ALA A 115 12.60 -1.02 4.46
C ALA A 115 11.49 -0.04 4.93
N MET A 116 11.54 0.40 6.19
CA MET A 116 10.61 1.42 6.72
C MET A 116 10.72 2.75 5.97
N ARG A 117 11.93 3.21 5.66
CA ARG A 117 12.13 4.47 4.90
C ARG A 117 11.64 4.33 3.46
N GLN A 118 11.95 3.23 2.80
CA GLN A 118 11.48 2.94 1.44
C GLN A 118 9.95 2.91 1.40
N TRP A 119 9.33 2.26 2.39
CA TRP A 119 7.88 2.26 2.55
C TRP A 119 7.31 3.67 2.71
N GLN A 120 7.83 4.47 3.63
CA GLN A 120 7.35 5.85 3.85
C GLN A 120 7.44 6.70 2.59
N GLN A 121 8.53 6.57 1.83
CA GLN A 121 8.71 7.25 0.55
C GLN A 121 7.69 6.78 -0.49
N MET A 122 7.51 5.47 -0.63
CA MET A 122 6.54 4.89 -1.57
C MET A 122 5.11 5.31 -1.23
N GLU A 123 4.74 5.29 0.05
CA GLU A 123 3.41 5.69 0.52
C GLU A 123 3.16 7.18 0.24
N SER A 124 4.16 8.03 0.46
CA SER A 124 4.06 9.46 0.13
C SER A 124 3.85 9.68 -1.38
N LEU A 125 4.58 8.96 -2.23
CA LEU A 125 4.44 9.04 -3.68
C LEU A 125 3.07 8.53 -4.15
N LYS A 126 2.58 7.43 -3.58
CA LYS A 126 1.23 6.90 -3.87
C LYS A 126 0.16 7.93 -3.51
N ARG A 127 0.27 8.58 -2.35
CA ARG A 127 -0.66 9.62 -1.92
C ARG A 127 -0.63 10.84 -2.85
N GLU A 128 0.55 11.35 -3.18
CA GLU A 128 0.69 12.50 -4.09
C GLU A 128 0.15 12.19 -5.50
N LEU A 129 0.38 10.96 -5.98
CA LEU A 129 -0.19 10.49 -7.24
C LEU A 129 -1.73 10.43 -7.19
N ALA A 130 -2.30 9.93 -6.09
CA ALA A 130 -3.75 9.87 -5.89
C ALA A 130 -4.36 11.29 -5.87
N GLU A 131 -3.80 12.21 -5.09
CA GLU A 131 -4.24 13.61 -5.02
C GLU A 131 -4.13 14.33 -6.38
N THR A 132 -3.07 14.06 -7.13
CA THR A 132 -2.88 14.63 -8.48
C THR A 132 -3.91 14.10 -9.46
N ARG A 133 -4.19 12.78 -9.43
CA ARG A 133 -5.21 12.14 -10.27
C ARG A 133 -6.60 12.66 -9.95
N GLU A 134 -6.92 12.83 -8.67
CA GLU A 134 -8.19 13.41 -8.23
C GLU A 134 -8.33 14.85 -8.70
N THR A 135 -7.31 15.68 -8.51
CA THR A 135 -7.30 17.08 -8.99
C THR A 135 -7.49 17.17 -10.50
N LEU A 136 -6.88 16.26 -11.26
CA LEU A 136 -7.06 16.20 -12.72
C LEU A 136 -8.49 15.78 -13.09
N ALA A 137 -9.02 14.74 -12.44
CA ALA A 137 -10.38 14.27 -12.66
C ALA A 137 -11.42 15.37 -12.35
N ASP A 138 -11.20 16.13 -11.28
CA ASP A 138 -12.04 17.26 -10.88
C ASP A 138 -12.04 18.38 -11.94
N ARG A 139 -10.87 18.75 -12.44
CA ARG A 139 -10.75 19.73 -13.53
C ARG A 139 -11.46 19.25 -14.80
N GLN A 140 -11.32 17.98 -15.15
CA GLN A 140 -12.01 17.39 -16.31
C GLN A 140 -13.53 17.37 -16.12
N ALA A 141 -14.02 17.00 -14.93
CA ALA A 141 -15.44 17.00 -14.61
C ALA A 141 -16.03 18.41 -14.74
N ILE A 142 -15.38 19.42 -14.15
CA ILE A 142 -15.81 20.83 -14.25
C ILE A 142 -15.83 21.28 -15.71
N ASN A 143 -14.79 21.00 -16.48
CA ASN A 143 -14.74 21.42 -17.89
C ASN A 143 -15.82 20.74 -18.73
N ARG A 144 -16.05 19.44 -18.55
CA ARG A 144 -17.12 18.71 -19.24
C ARG A 144 -18.51 19.22 -18.86
N ALA A 145 -18.76 19.48 -17.58
CA ALA A 145 -20.02 20.06 -17.12
C ALA A 145 -20.25 21.47 -17.69
N LYS A 146 -19.20 22.29 -17.81
CA LYS A 146 -19.30 23.59 -18.50
C LYS A 146 -19.70 23.40 -19.97
N CYS A 147 -19.03 22.53 -20.72
CA CYS A 147 -19.37 22.27 -22.12
C CYS A 147 -20.84 21.83 -22.28
N LEU A 148 -21.28 20.90 -21.44
CA LEU A 148 -22.67 20.44 -21.43
C LEU A 148 -23.67 21.58 -21.17
N LEU A 149 -23.38 22.47 -20.22
CA LEU A 149 -24.23 23.64 -19.94
C LEU A 149 -24.21 24.66 -21.09
N MET A 150 -23.08 24.81 -21.76
CA MET A 150 -22.95 25.67 -22.95
C MET A 150 -23.83 25.13 -24.08
N GLU A 151 -23.78 23.83 -24.34
CA GLU A 151 -24.57 23.16 -25.39
C GLU A 151 -26.07 23.17 -25.08
N ARG A 152 -26.49 22.74 -23.88
CA ARG A 152 -27.92 22.58 -23.54
C ARG A 152 -28.64 23.90 -23.27
N SER A 153 -27.93 24.93 -22.82
CA SER A 153 -28.54 26.21 -22.41
C SER A 153 -28.04 27.41 -23.23
N ALA A 154 -27.31 27.18 -24.32
CA ALA A 154 -26.72 28.22 -25.18
C ALA A 154 -25.94 29.28 -24.38
N LEU A 155 -25.20 28.84 -23.35
CA LEU A 155 -24.46 29.73 -22.47
C LEU A 155 -23.03 29.93 -22.97
N SER A 156 -22.46 31.12 -22.73
CA SER A 156 -21.01 31.30 -22.81
C SER A 156 -20.30 30.54 -21.68
N GLU A 157 -19.00 30.27 -21.83
CA GLU A 157 -18.22 29.57 -20.81
C GLU A 157 -18.30 30.27 -19.44
N LYS A 158 -18.21 31.61 -19.42
CA LYS A 158 -18.30 32.40 -18.19
C LYS A 158 -19.66 32.23 -17.49
N GLN A 159 -20.75 32.20 -18.26
CA GLN A 159 -22.10 31.97 -17.73
C GLN A 159 -22.27 30.54 -17.23
N ALA A 160 -21.76 29.55 -17.97
CA ALA A 160 -21.79 28.14 -17.56
C ALA A 160 -21.04 27.92 -16.24
N TYR A 161 -19.84 28.49 -16.09
CA TYR A 161 -19.08 28.42 -14.84
C TYR A 161 -19.80 29.12 -13.68
N THR A 162 -20.37 30.31 -13.92
CA THR A 162 -21.12 31.06 -12.91
C THR A 162 -22.33 30.26 -12.42
N ARG A 163 -23.06 29.61 -13.35
CA ARG A 163 -24.21 28.77 -13.03
C ARG A 163 -23.78 27.54 -12.23
N LEU A 164 -22.75 26.84 -12.67
CA LEU A 164 -22.20 25.67 -11.98
C LEU A 164 -21.77 26.02 -10.54
N ARG A 165 -21.07 27.15 -10.37
CA ARG A 165 -20.65 27.64 -9.05
C ARG A 165 -21.83 28.03 -8.17
N LYS A 166 -22.86 28.69 -8.73
CA LYS A 166 -24.07 29.02 -7.99
C LYS A 166 -24.78 27.76 -7.49
N THR A 167 -24.95 26.76 -8.35
CA THR A 167 -25.52 25.45 -7.97
C THR A 167 -24.71 24.80 -6.84
N ALA A 168 -23.38 24.83 -6.91
CA ALA A 168 -22.53 24.32 -5.84
C ALA A 168 -22.73 25.05 -4.50
N MET A 169 -22.85 26.38 -4.52
CA MET A 169 -23.13 27.16 -3.32
C MET A 169 -24.53 26.89 -2.76
N ASP A 170 -25.55 26.82 -3.61
CA ASP A 170 -26.94 26.58 -3.20
C ASP A 170 -27.12 25.19 -2.56
N HIS A 171 -26.31 24.20 -2.95
CA HIS A 171 -26.31 22.85 -2.38
C HIS A 171 -25.26 22.62 -1.28
N GLY A 172 -24.36 23.58 -1.02
CA GLY A 172 -23.26 23.42 -0.05
C GLY A 172 -22.26 22.31 -0.42
N LEU A 173 -22.12 22.00 -1.71
CA LEU A 173 -21.25 20.91 -2.19
C LEU A 173 -20.02 21.47 -2.92
N PRO A 174 -18.90 20.70 -2.94
CA PRO A 174 -17.75 21.05 -3.77
C PRO A 174 -18.13 21.16 -5.25
N LEU A 175 -17.50 22.10 -5.96
CA LEU A 175 -17.74 22.34 -7.38
C LEU A 175 -17.56 21.08 -8.27
N PRO A 176 -16.51 20.26 -8.08
CA PRO A 176 -16.34 19.03 -8.86
C PRO A 176 -17.48 18.02 -8.65
N GLU A 177 -18.03 17.95 -7.44
CA GLU A 177 -19.11 17.03 -7.11
C GLU A 177 -20.40 17.39 -7.87
N ILE A 178 -20.78 18.67 -7.88
CA ILE A 178 -21.89 19.15 -8.71
C ILE A 178 -21.64 18.89 -10.20
N ALA A 179 -20.41 19.09 -10.67
CA ALA A 179 -20.06 18.82 -12.06
C ALA A 179 -20.29 17.34 -12.42
N ARG A 180 -19.86 16.41 -11.57
CA ARG A 180 -20.11 14.97 -11.75
C ARG A 180 -21.61 14.65 -11.73
N GLN A 181 -22.36 15.20 -10.78
CA GLN A 181 -23.81 14.97 -10.69
C GLN A 181 -24.56 15.46 -11.93
N LEU A 182 -24.17 16.62 -12.49
CA LEU A 182 -24.74 17.12 -13.74
C LEU A 182 -24.43 16.19 -14.91
N MET A 183 -23.21 15.65 -14.99
CA MET A 183 -22.83 14.69 -16.04
C MET A 183 -23.64 13.39 -15.94
N VAL A 184 -23.86 12.87 -14.72
CA VAL A 184 -24.65 11.64 -14.51
C VAL A 184 -26.11 11.86 -14.88
N ARG A 185 -26.73 12.96 -14.44
CA ARG A 185 -28.12 13.29 -14.80
C ARG A 185 -28.28 13.44 -16.30
N ALA A 186 -27.33 14.11 -16.97
CA ALA A 186 -27.38 14.31 -18.41
C ALA A 186 -27.21 13.04 -19.23
N ALA A 187 -26.59 11.99 -18.69
CA ALA A 187 -26.50 10.69 -19.34
C ALA A 187 -27.76 9.83 -19.15
N ALA A 188 -28.65 10.21 -18.23
CA ALA A 188 -29.92 9.52 -17.97
C ALA A 188 -31.12 10.13 -18.73
N ASP A 189 -30.93 11.31 -19.35
CA ASP A 189 -31.89 12.01 -20.22
C ASP A 189 -31.59 11.72 -21.71
#